data_AF-A0AAV8WX51-F1
#
_entry.id   AF-A0AAV8WX51-F1
#
_cell.length_a   1.000
_cell.length_b   1.000
_cell.length_c   1.000
_cell.angle_alpha   90.00
_cell.angle_beta   90.00
_cell.angle_gamma   90.00
#
_symmetry.space_group_name_H-M   'P 1'
#
loop_
_entity.id
_entity.type
_entity.pdbx_description
1 polymer ?
#
loop_
_entity_poly.entity_id
_entity_poly.type
_entity_poly.pdbx_seq_one_letter_code
_entity_poly.pdbx_strand_id
1 'polypeptide(L)'
;MKIEIVQKLYNNLKGSSVGAALTYPVCGFIIDRWGWELVFYVCGVMGSLWFTAWWILVYDSPAEHPRISANEKEYITSSLGQSVAKNQAPVPWIKIVTNVTVWMNILAQWGGVWGLFTLMTHAPTYFKFIHGWNIRATGLLSGMPHLFRMLWAFIFSQLGDYLLRSNKMTRSNVRKLATAVCCIGQGVFMVALAYSGCNYTSAIVFLTLAVTSHGAVSTGPLASVVDISPNYA
;
A
#
# COMPACT_ATOMS: atom_id res chain seq x y z
N MET A 1 2.46 0.29 22.60
CA MET A 1 2.37 -1.01 21.89
C MET A 1 1.37 -1.07 20.73
N LYS A 2 0.05 -1.21 20.90
CA LYS A 2 -0.87 -1.43 19.74
C LYS A 2 -1.00 -0.26 18.74
N ILE A 3 -0.68 0.96 19.17
CA ILE A 3 -0.69 2.18 18.33
C ILE A 3 0.61 2.31 17.50
N GLU A 4 1.73 1.75 17.97
CA GLU A 4 3.02 1.82 17.27
C GLU A 4 3.05 0.95 16.02
N ILE A 5 2.30 -0.15 15.99
CA ILE A 5 2.21 -1.02 14.81
C ILE A 5 1.49 -0.30 13.66
N VAL A 6 0.40 0.42 13.97
CA VAL A 6 -0.31 1.25 12.98
C VAL A 6 0.60 2.40 12.52
N GLN A 7 1.36 3.00 13.43
CA GLN A 7 2.35 4.03 13.11
C GLN A 7 3.51 3.50 12.24
N LYS A 8 3.98 2.27 12.46
CA LYS A 8 5.00 1.60 11.64
C LYS A 8 4.47 1.25 10.25
N LEU A 9 3.25 0.74 10.14
CA LEU A 9 2.58 0.51 8.85
C LEU A 9 2.35 1.83 8.09
N TYR A 10 1.94 2.87 8.80
CA TYR A 10 1.81 4.23 8.28
C TYR A 10 3.15 4.77 7.75
N ASN A 11 4.24 4.59 8.51
CA ASN A 11 5.58 5.02 8.09
C ASN A 11 6.11 4.19 6.91
N ASN A 12 5.84 2.89 6.84
CA ASN A 12 6.21 2.02 5.71
C ASN A 12 5.44 2.38 4.42
N LEU A 13 4.14 2.74 4.52
CA LEU A 13 3.35 3.13 3.35
C LEU A 13 3.68 4.53 2.82
N LYS A 14 4.18 5.43 3.67
CA LYS A 14 4.76 6.71 3.22
C LYS A 14 5.91 6.44 2.24
N GLY A 15 6.80 5.50 2.57
CA GLY A 15 7.93 5.16 1.72
C GLY A 15 7.51 4.64 0.34
N SER A 16 6.60 3.66 0.29
CA SER A 16 6.19 3.05 -0.99
C SER A 16 5.38 3.99 -1.88
N SER A 17 4.49 4.80 -1.29
CA SER A 17 3.64 5.72 -2.07
C SER A 17 4.41 6.96 -2.56
N VAL A 18 5.27 7.53 -1.70
CA VAL A 18 6.16 8.64 -2.09
C VAL A 18 7.18 8.17 -3.12
N GLY A 19 7.74 6.97 -2.93
CA GLY A 19 8.63 6.35 -3.90
C GLY A 19 7.97 6.23 -5.27
N ALA A 20 6.78 5.65 -5.37
CA ALA A 20 6.06 5.56 -6.64
C ALA A 20 5.76 6.95 -7.25
N ALA A 21 5.32 7.91 -6.44
CA ALA A 21 4.99 9.26 -6.91
C ALA A 21 6.20 10.03 -7.46
N LEU A 22 7.41 9.77 -6.96
CA LEU A 22 8.66 10.35 -7.47
C LEU A 22 9.21 9.54 -8.65
N THR A 23 9.16 8.21 -8.59
CA THR A 23 9.72 7.33 -9.61
C THR A 23 9.01 7.49 -10.94
N TYR A 24 7.67 7.59 -11.00
CA TYR A 24 6.97 7.69 -12.29
C TYR A 24 7.35 8.95 -13.10
N PRO A 25 7.34 10.18 -12.55
CA PRO A 25 7.79 11.37 -13.27
C PRO A 25 9.27 11.33 -13.64
N VAL A 26 10.14 10.86 -12.73
CA VAL A 26 11.60 10.78 -12.97
C VAL A 26 11.90 9.79 -14.09
N CYS A 27 11.30 8.59 -14.05
CA CYS A 27 11.44 7.61 -15.13
C CYS A 27 10.87 8.16 -16.45
N GLY A 28 9.72 8.83 -16.41
CA GLY A 28 9.12 9.45 -17.60
C GLY A 28 10.04 10.49 -18.25
N PHE A 29 10.64 11.36 -17.45
CA PHE A 29 11.61 12.36 -17.92
C PHE A 29 12.88 11.72 -18.49
N ILE A 30 13.37 10.65 -17.86
CA ILE A 30 14.55 9.93 -18.35
C ILE A 30 14.28 9.26 -19.70
N ILE A 31 13.14 8.59 -19.83
CA ILE A 31 12.74 7.92 -21.08
C ILE A 31 12.64 8.93 -22.23
N ASP A 32 12.03 10.09 -21.98
CA ASP A 32 11.83 11.13 -23.01
C ASP A 32 13.17 11.72 -23.52
N ARG A 33 14.15 11.87 -22.64
CA ARG A 33 15.43 12.54 -22.96
C ARG A 33 16.56 11.60 -23.37
N TRP A 34 16.63 10.42 -22.77
CA TRP A 34 17.82 9.54 -22.85
C TRP A 34 17.51 8.09 -23.20
N GLY A 35 16.24 7.76 -23.47
CA GLY A 35 15.84 6.39 -23.80
C GLY A 35 15.50 5.54 -22.57
N TRP A 36 14.90 4.40 -22.84
CA TRP A 36 14.32 3.54 -21.81
C TRP A 36 15.38 2.73 -21.06
N GLU A 37 16.49 2.44 -21.72
CA GLU A 37 17.62 1.69 -21.19
C GLU A 37 18.24 2.39 -19.97
N LEU A 38 18.31 3.73 -20.00
CA LEU A 38 18.91 4.53 -18.94
C LEU A 38 18.17 4.39 -17.60
N VAL A 39 16.86 4.15 -17.62
CA VAL A 39 16.06 3.95 -16.40
C VAL A 39 16.57 2.75 -15.61
N PHE A 40 16.91 1.65 -16.30
CA PHE A 40 17.41 0.44 -15.67
C PHE A 40 18.77 0.67 -14.99
N TYR A 41 19.66 1.40 -15.65
CA TYR A 41 20.96 1.75 -15.07
C TYR A 41 20.81 2.66 -13.85
N VAL A 42 20.00 3.71 -13.94
CA VAL A 42 19.79 4.66 -12.82
C VAL A 42 19.16 3.97 -11.62
N CYS A 43 18.06 3.22 -11.83
CA CYS A 43 17.40 2.49 -10.75
C CYS A 43 18.29 1.41 -10.14
N GLY A 44 19.08 0.70 -10.96
CA GLY A 44 20.02 -0.33 -10.51
C GLY A 44 21.15 0.23 -9.65
N VAL A 45 21.76 1.36 -10.06
CA VAL A 45 22.80 2.03 -9.28
C VAL A 45 22.25 2.58 -7.97
N MET A 46 21.10 3.26 -8.00
CA MET A 46 20.45 3.76 -6.79
C MET A 46 20.10 2.62 -5.81
N GLY A 47 19.55 1.52 -6.32
CA GLY A 47 19.23 0.34 -5.51
C GLY A 47 20.47 -0.29 -4.88
N SER A 48 21.57 -0.37 -5.64
CA SER A 48 22.85 -0.92 -5.15
C SER A 48 23.49 -0.03 -4.07
N LEU A 49 23.45 1.30 -4.25
CA LEU A 49 23.91 2.26 -3.26
C LEU A 49 23.08 2.15 -1.97
N TRP A 50 21.75 2.08 -2.10
CA TRP A 50 20.86 1.91 -0.96
C TRP A 50 21.10 0.59 -0.22
N PHE A 51 21.24 -0.52 -0.94
CA PHE A 51 21.56 -1.82 -0.35
C PHE A 51 22.88 -1.78 0.41
N THR A 52 23.91 -1.16 -0.17
CA THR A 52 25.22 -1.02 0.47
C THR A 52 25.11 -0.19 1.75
N ALA A 53 24.36 0.93 1.73
CA ALA A 53 24.10 1.73 2.92
C ALA A 53 23.33 0.93 3.99
N TRP A 54 22.29 0.19 3.59
CA TRP A 54 21.50 -0.65 4.49
C TRP A 54 22.37 -1.73 5.14
N TRP A 55 23.21 -2.41 4.37
CA TRP A 55 24.14 -3.44 4.86
C TRP A 55 25.13 -2.92 5.90
N ILE A 56 25.56 -1.66 5.78
CA ILE A 56 26.51 -1.04 6.72
C ILE A 56 25.80 -0.49 7.96
N LEU A 57 24.54 -0.05 7.84
CA LEU A 57 23.85 0.73 8.87
C LEU A 57 22.82 -0.07 9.67
N VAL A 58 22.32 -1.19 9.15
CA VAL A 58 21.21 -1.94 9.77
C VAL A 58 21.72 -3.28 10.32
N TYR A 59 21.38 -3.54 11.58
CA TYR A 59 21.78 -4.73 12.33
C TYR A 59 20.52 -5.39 12.93
N ASP A 60 20.51 -6.72 12.99
CA ASP A 60 19.34 -7.50 13.42
C ASP A 60 19.05 -7.36 14.92
N SER A 61 20.09 -7.21 15.75
CA SER A 61 19.93 -7.02 17.18
C SER A 61 20.60 -5.74 17.68
N PRO A 62 20.01 -5.06 18.68
CA PRO A 62 20.66 -3.95 19.38
C PRO A 62 21.98 -4.36 20.05
N ALA A 63 22.21 -5.66 20.25
CA ALA A 63 23.44 -6.19 20.84
C ALA A 63 24.61 -6.21 19.85
N GLU A 64 24.34 -6.39 18.56
CA GLU A 64 25.33 -6.43 17.47
C GLU A 64 25.64 -5.05 16.88
N HIS A 65 24.83 -4.04 17.21
CA HIS A 65 24.98 -2.70 16.67
C HIS A 65 26.21 -1.97 17.28
N PRO A 66 27.27 -1.67 16.50
CA PRO A 66 28.54 -1.17 17.03
C PRO A 66 28.49 0.29 17.52
N ARG A 67 27.48 1.05 17.10
CA ARG A 67 27.34 2.50 17.40
C ARG A 67 26.24 2.83 18.41
N ILE A 68 25.62 1.84 19.05
CA ILE A 68 24.53 2.09 19.99
C ILE A 68 25.07 2.55 21.35
N SER A 69 24.44 3.57 21.95
CA SER A 69 24.81 4.01 23.30
C SER A 69 24.31 3.01 24.36
N ALA A 70 24.98 2.92 25.50
CA ALA A 70 24.57 2.03 26.59
C ALA A 70 23.15 2.36 27.09
N ASN A 71 22.83 3.65 27.21
CA ASN A 71 21.50 4.13 27.62
C ASN A 71 20.41 3.75 26.61
N GLU A 72 20.68 3.87 25.30
CA GLU A 72 19.75 3.48 24.25
C GLU A 72 19.58 1.97 24.18
N LYS A 73 20.66 1.21 24.35
CA LYS A 73 20.62 -0.26 24.42
C LYS A 73 19.77 -0.73 25.59
N GLU A 74 19.94 -0.13 26.77
CA GLU A 74 19.15 -0.46 27.95
C GLU A 74 17.68 -0.03 27.79
N TYR A 75 17.43 1.15 27.21
CA TYR A 75 16.08 1.61 26.88
C TYR A 75 15.36 0.66 25.90
N ILE A 76 16.03 0.24 24.82
CA ILE A 76 15.46 -0.68 23.83
C ILE A 76 15.23 -2.05 24.46
N THR A 77 16.21 -2.58 25.21
CA THR A 77 16.10 -3.92 25.82
C THR A 77 15.00 -3.97 26.89
N SER A 78 14.85 -2.91 27.68
CA SER A 78 13.79 -2.79 28.68
C SER A 78 12.41 -2.54 28.06
N SER A 79 12.35 -1.75 26.96
CA SER A 79 11.10 -1.43 26.25
C SER A 79 10.60 -2.57 25.36
N LEU A 80 11.48 -3.42 24.83
CA LEU A 80 11.05 -4.63 24.11
C LEU A 80 10.23 -5.57 25.03
N GLY A 81 10.46 -5.51 26.34
CA GLY A 81 9.79 -6.36 27.32
C GLY A 81 10.00 -7.85 27.06
N GLN A 82 9.51 -8.70 27.95
CA GLN A 82 9.39 -10.15 27.73
C GLN A 82 8.45 -10.53 26.57
N SER A 83 8.17 -9.64 25.60
CA SER A 83 7.36 -9.94 24.41
C SER A 83 8.09 -10.86 23.42
N VAL A 84 9.42 -10.90 23.48
CA VAL A 84 10.28 -11.89 22.80
C VAL A 84 10.75 -12.95 23.82
N ALA A 85 9.94 -13.28 24.83
CA ALA A 85 10.25 -14.37 25.74
C ALA A 85 10.08 -15.72 25.01
N LYS A 86 11.17 -16.15 24.35
CA LYS A 86 11.81 -17.48 24.36
C LYS A 86 10.97 -18.76 24.12
N ASN A 87 9.66 -18.66 23.98
CA ASN A 87 8.77 -19.74 23.60
C ASN A 87 8.30 -19.46 22.18
N GLN A 88 9.07 -19.98 21.21
CA GLN A 88 8.55 -20.24 19.87
C GLN A 88 7.44 -21.30 20.01
N ALA A 89 6.27 -20.88 20.50
CA ALA A 89 5.09 -21.71 20.43
C ALA A 89 4.90 -22.08 18.95
N PRO A 90 4.65 -23.36 18.63
CA PRO A 90 4.48 -23.77 17.24
C PRO A 90 3.36 -22.95 16.61
N VAL A 91 3.62 -22.42 15.41
CA VAL A 91 2.64 -21.62 14.67
C VAL A 91 1.36 -22.43 14.52
N PRO A 92 0.20 -21.94 14.99
CA PRO A 92 -1.02 -22.72 14.99
C PRO A 92 -1.71 -22.68 13.62
N TRP A 93 -1.10 -23.35 12.62
CA TRP A 93 -1.54 -23.36 11.22
C TRP A 93 -3.03 -23.69 11.05
N ILE A 94 -3.54 -24.70 11.74
CA ILE A 94 -4.96 -25.08 11.68
C ILE A 94 -5.84 -23.93 12.16
N LYS A 95 -5.50 -23.27 13.27
CA LYS A 95 -6.30 -22.15 13.78
C LYS A 95 -6.27 -20.95 12.83
N ILE A 96 -5.20 -20.75 12.07
CA ILE A 96 -5.10 -19.71 11.04
C ILE A 96 -6.02 -20.05 9.87
N VAL A 97 -5.93 -21.27 9.35
CA VAL A 97 -6.70 -21.72 8.18
C VAL A 97 -8.19 -21.90 8.50
N THR A 98 -8.58 -22.19 9.75
CA THR A 98 -10.00 -22.29 10.13
C THR A 98 -10.61 -20.92 10.48
N ASN A 99 -9.82 -19.84 10.57
CA ASN A 99 -10.34 -18.53 10.97
C ASN A 99 -11.02 -17.80 9.80
N VAL A 100 -12.33 -17.53 9.94
CA VAL A 100 -13.14 -16.80 8.97
C VAL A 100 -12.57 -15.42 8.65
N THR A 101 -11.99 -14.72 9.64
CA THR A 101 -11.42 -13.37 9.44
C THR A 101 -10.25 -13.38 8.46
N VAL A 102 -9.44 -14.45 8.48
CA VAL A 102 -8.32 -14.62 7.55
C VAL A 102 -8.84 -14.79 6.13
N TRP A 103 -9.82 -15.67 5.93
CA TRP A 103 -10.43 -15.88 4.60
C TRP A 103 -11.13 -14.66 4.04
N MET A 104 -11.90 -13.94 4.88
CA MET A 104 -12.53 -12.69 4.45
C MET A 104 -11.49 -11.66 4.02
N ASN A 105 -10.35 -11.59 4.71
CA ASN A 105 -9.27 -10.69 4.35
C ASN A 105 -8.54 -11.11 3.07
N ILE A 106 -8.33 -12.43 2.87
CA ILE A 106 -7.76 -12.97 1.62
C ILE A 106 -8.65 -12.61 0.43
N LEU A 107 -9.97 -12.86 0.53
CA LEU A 107 -10.92 -12.53 -0.52
C LEU A 107 -10.95 -11.03 -0.82
N ALA A 108 -10.92 -10.19 0.22
CA ALA A 108 -10.88 -8.74 0.06
C ALA A 108 -9.61 -8.26 -0.65
N GLN A 109 -8.44 -8.78 -0.26
CA GLN A 109 -7.18 -8.46 -0.94
C GLN A 109 -7.18 -8.96 -2.38
N TRP A 110 -7.61 -10.20 -2.61
CA TRP A 110 -7.65 -10.75 -3.96
C TRP A 110 -8.55 -9.92 -4.87
N GLY A 111 -9.77 -9.60 -4.44
CA GLY A 111 -10.70 -8.78 -5.23
C GLY A 111 -10.19 -7.37 -5.49
N GLY A 112 -9.65 -6.69 -4.45
CA GLY A 112 -9.11 -5.34 -4.59
C GLY A 112 -7.90 -5.27 -5.54
N VAL A 113 -6.95 -6.18 -5.34
CA VAL A 113 -5.72 -6.27 -6.14
C VAL A 113 -6.05 -6.67 -7.58
N TRP A 114 -6.92 -7.67 -7.78
CA TRP A 114 -7.37 -8.07 -9.11
C TRP A 114 -8.05 -6.91 -9.86
N GLY A 115 -8.94 -6.18 -9.20
CA GLY A 115 -9.57 -5.00 -9.80
C GLY A 115 -8.55 -3.91 -10.17
N LEU A 116 -7.54 -3.68 -9.32
CA LEU A 116 -6.52 -2.66 -9.58
C LEU A 116 -5.65 -3.05 -10.78
N PHE A 117 -5.17 -4.29 -10.82
CA PHE A 117 -4.35 -4.80 -11.93
C PHE A 117 -5.12 -4.87 -13.24
N THR A 118 -6.39 -5.23 -13.19
CA THR A 118 -7.26 -5.25 -14.39
C THR A 118 -7.37 -3.84 -14.97
N LEU A 119 -7.66 -2.85 -14.12
CA LEU A 119 -7.74 -1.45 -14.55
C LEU A 119 -6.38 -0.95 -15.08
N MET A 120 -5.27 -1.24 -14.40
CA MET A 120 -3.93 -0.84 -14.87
C MET A 120 -3.55 -1.48 -16.22
N THR A 121 -3.77 -2.78 -16.37
CA THR A 121 -3.36 -3.54 -17.56
C THR A 121 -4.22 -3.21 -18.77
N HIS A 122 -5.54 -3.07 -18.56
CA HIS A 122 -6.48 -2.89 -19.67
C HIS A 122 -6.87 -1.43 -19.93
N ALA A 123 -6.59 -0.47 -19.03
CA ALA A 123 -6.91 0.94 -19.29
C ALA A 123 -6.29 1.48 -20.59
N PRO A 124 -4.99 1.27 -20.90
CA PRO A 124 -4.42 1.78 -22.15
C PRO A 124 -5.10 1.19 -23.39
N THR A 125 -5.40 -0.11 -23.35
CA THR A 125 -6.12 -0.83 -24.41
C THR A 125 -7.53 -0.29 -24.57
N TYR A 126 -8.26 -0.08 -23.48
CA TYR A 126 -9.61 0.49 -23.47
C TYR A 126 -9.64 1.88 -24.12
N PHE A 127 -8.77 2.81 -23.69
CA PHE A 127 -8.71 4.15 -24.27
C PHE A 127 -8.23 4.17 -25.73
N LYS A 128 -7.35 3.25 -26.11
CA LYS A 128 -6.90 3.12 -27.50
C LYS A 128 -8.00 2.60 -28.42
N PHE A 129 -8.67 1.51 -28.05
CA PHE A 129 -9.65 0.84 -28.92
C PHE A 129 -11.02 1.54 -28.95
N ILE A 130 -11.50 2.06 -27.82
CA ILE A 130 -12.85 2.67 -27.75
C ILE A 130 -12.80 4.16 -28.06
N HIS A 131 -11.76 4.86 -27.60
CA HIS A 131 -11.67 6.32 -27.72
C HIS A 131 -10.61 6.79 -28.74
N GLY A 132 -9.83 5.89 -29.34
CA GLY A 132 -8.88 6.22 -30.41
C GLY A 132 -7.69 7.07 -29.97
N TRP A 133 -7.36 7.12 -28.68
CA TRP A 133 -6.35 8.04 -28.15
C TRP A 133 -4.91 7.67 -28.53
N ASN A 134 -4.10 8.71 -28.79
CA ASN A 134 -2.68 8.59 -29.07
C ASN A 134 -1.90 8.44 -27.75
N ILE A 135 -1.10 7.39 -27.64
CA ILE A 135 -0.46 6.86 -26.41
C ILE A 135 0.34 7.90 -25.60
N ARG A 136 0.78 9.01 -26.21
CA ARG A 136 1.52 10.09 -25.52
C ARG A 136 0.68 10.88 -24.51
N ALA A 137 -0.59 11.16 -24.79
CA ALA A 137 -1.47 11.84 -23.82
C ALA A 137 -1.87 10.89 -22.68
N THR A 138 -1.81 9.59 -22.92
CA THR A 138 -2.17 8.54 -21.96
C THR A 138 -1.22 8.52 -20.76
N GLY A 139 0.07 8.86 -20.90
CA GLY A 139 1.03 8.82 -19.79
C GLY A 139 0.67 9.75 -18.62
N LEU A 140 0.29 11.00 -18.90
CA LEU A 140 -0.15 11.96 -17.87
C LEU A 140 -1.49 11.54 -17.25
N LEU A 141 -2.40 11.04 -18.08
CA LEU A 141 -3.71 10.56 -17.67
C LEU A 141 -3.65 9.24 -16.88
N SER A 142 -2.64 8.40 -17.10
CA SER A 142 -2.38 7.17 -16.35
C SER A 142 -1.77 7.45 -14.98
N GLY A 143 -0.98 8.52 -14.83
CA GLY A 143 -0.43 8.92 -13.53
C GLY A 143 -1.49 9.48 -12.58
N MET A 144 -2.52 10.14 -13.11
CA MET A 144 -3.56 10.83 -12.34
C MET A 144 -4.33 9.91 -11.36
N PRO A 145 -4.89 8.75 -11.78
CA PRO A 145 -5.53 7.80 -10.86
C PRO A 145 -4.65 7.35 -9.69
N HIS A 146 -3.34 7.20 -9.92
CA HIS A 146 -2.40 6.78 -8.88
C HIS A 146 -2.07 7.89 -7.89
N LEU A 147 -1.99 9.14 -8.36
CA LEU A 147 -1.84 10.31 -7.48
C LEU A 147 -3.06 10.49 -6.58
N PHE A 148 -4.27 10.42 -7.14
CA PHE A 148 -5.50 10.49 -6.34
C PHE A 148 -5.62 9.34 -5.35
N ARG A 149 -5.26 8.11 -5.76
CA ARG A 149 -5.17 6.96 -4.84
C ARG A 149 -4.24 7.23 -3.65
N MET A 150 -3.08 7.83 -3.88
CA MET A 150 -2.14 8.19 -2.82
C MET A 150 -2.74 9.23 -1.86
N LEU A 151 -3.33 10.30 -2.40
CA LEU A 151 -3.98 11.34 -1.58
C LEU A 151 -5.14 10.77 -0.76
N TRP A 152 -5.96 9.92 -1.38
CA TRP A 152 -7.07 9.26 -0.71
C TRP A 152 -6.61 8.30 0.37
N ALA A 153 -5.57 7.50 0.11
CA ALA A 153 -4.96 6.65 1.12
C ALA A 153 -4.51 7.47 2.34
N PHE A 154 -3.93 8.65 2.14
CA PHE A 154 -3.54 9.55 3.23
C PHE A 154 -4.75 10.05 4.02
N ILE A 155 -5.75 10.63 3.34
CA ILE A 155 -6.97 11.15 3.97
C ILE A 155 -7.69 10.05 4.75
N PHE A 156 -7.85 8.87 4.14
CA PHE A 156 -8.57 7.75 4.74
C PHE A 156 -7.81 7.12 5.92
N SER A 157 -6.48 7.17 5.91
CA SER A 157 -5.65 6.76 7.06
C SER A 157 -5.79 7.73 8.23
N GLN A 158 -5.74 9.04 7.98
CA GLN A 158 -5.98 10.05 9.02
C GLN A 158 -7.41 9.95 9.60
N LEU A 159 -8.40 9.71 8.74
CA LEU A 159 -9.78 9.50 9.15
C LEU A 159 -9.91 8.23 10.02
N GLY A 160 -9.27 7.14 9.62
CA GLY A 160 -9.23 5.90 10.41
C GLY A 160 -8.64 6.13 11.79
N ASP A 161 -7.51 6.82 11.89
CA ASP A 161 -6.86 7.14 13.16
C ASP A 161 -7.72 8.07 14.02
N TYR A 162 -8.36 9.07 13.43
CA TYR A 162 -9.28 9.96 14.14
C TYR A 162 -10.48 9.18 14.72
N LEU A 163 -11.08 8.27 13.95
CA LEU A 163 -12.20 7.44 14.42
C LEU A 163 -11.81 6.52 15.58
N LEU A 164 -10.59 6.01 15.57
CA LEU A 164 -10.05 5.20 16.66
C LEU A 164 -9.72 6.04 17.90
N ARG A 165 -9.07 7.21 17.73
CA ARG A 165 -8.68 8.10 18.84
C ARG A 165 -9.88 8.74 19.53
N SER A 166 -10.92 9.07 18.77
CA SER A 166 -12.16 9.65 19.30
C SER A 166 -13.10 8.63 19.93
N ASN A 167 -12.73 7.33 19.97
CA ASN A 167 -13.56 6.22 20.45
C ASN A 167 -14.96 6.14 19.77
N LYS A 168 -15.12 6.74 18.59
CA LYS A 168 -16.40 6.71 17.85
C LYS A 168 -16.66 5.35 17.19
N MET A 169 -15.60 4.60 16.88
CA MET A 169 -15.71 3.26 16.29
C MET A 169 -14.66 2.31 16.87
N THR A 170 -15.03 1.05 16.97
CA THR A 170 -14.09 -0.02 17.31
C THR A 170 -13.12 -0.30 16.16
N ARG A 171 -11.93 -0.84 16.46
CA ARG A 171 -10.92 -1.21 15.46
C ARG A 171 -11.48 -2.10 14.36
N SER A 172 -12.25 -3.11 14.72
CA SER A 172 -12.88 -4.02 13.76
C SER A 172 -13.84 -3.30 12.82
N ASN A 173 -14.62 -2.35 13.32
CA ASN A 173 -15.56 -1.60 12.48
C ASN A 173 -14.84 -0.62 11.54
N VAL A 174 -13.75 0.02 11.99
CA VAL A 174 -12.91 0.86 11.12
C VAL A 174 -12.29 0.02 9.99
N ARG A 175 -11.77 -1.17 10.30
CA ARG A 175 -11.22 -2.09 9.28
C ARG A 175 -12.29 -2.55 8.28
N LYS A 176 -13.47 -2.95 8.77
CA LYS A 176 -14.60 -3.36 7.92
C LYS A 176 -15.06 -2.22 7.00
N LEU A 177 -15.18 -1.00 7.53
CA LEU A 177 -15.53 0.18 6.75
C LEU A 177 -14.49 0.46 5.66
N ALA A 178 -13.20 0.43 6.01
CA ALA A 178 -12.11 0.63 5.06
C ALA A 178 -12.12 -0.44 3.95
N THR A 179 -12.30 -1.71 4.31
CA THR A 179 -12.42 -2.81 3.36
C THR A 179 -13.66 -2.67 2.46
N ALA A 180 -14.80 -2.24 3.01
CA ALA A 180 -16.02 -1.98 2.24
C ALA A 180 -15.81 -0.84 1.23
N VAL A 181 -15.25 0.30 1.65
CA VAL A 181 -14.93 1.42 0.76
C VAL A 181 -13.95 1.00 -0.34
N CYS A 182 -12.94 0.20 0.01
CA CYS A 182 -11.98 -0.35 -0.94
C CYS A 182 -12.66 -1.25 -1.98
N CYS A 183 -13.32 -2.34 -1.54
CA CYS A 183 -13.81 -3.37 -2.45
C CYS A 183 -15.13 -2.99 -3.13
N ILE A 184 -16.12 -2.54 -2.34
CA ILE A 184 -17.45 -2.18 -2.86
C ILE A 184 -17.35 -0.89 -3.67
N GLY A 185 -16.63 0.11 -3.15
CA GLY A 185 -16.43 1.37 -3.87
C GLY A 185 -15.75 1.14 -5.23
N GLN A 186 -14.64 0.39 -5.24
CA GLN A 186 -13.96 0.02 -6.49
C GLN A 186 -14.87 -0.77 -7.43
N GLY A 187 -15.62 -1.76 -6.92
CA GLY A 187 -16.53 -2.57 -7.72
C GLY A 187 -17.65 -1.73 -8.38
N VAL A 188 -18.28 -0.83 -7.63
CA VAL A 188 -19.32 0.07 -8.14
C VAL A 188 -18.78 0.95 -9.26
N PHE A 189 -17.61 1.57 -9.06
CA PHE A 189 -17.02 2.44 -10.08
C PHE A 189 -16.50 1.65 -11.29
N MET A 190 -16.05 0.41 -11.10
CA MET A 190 -15.64 -0.46 -12.20
C MET A 190 -16.84 -0.89 -13.06
N VAL A 191 -17.99 -1.17 -12.45
CA VAL A 191 -19.24 -1.41 -13.18
C VAL A 191 -19.69 -0.13 -13.90
N ALA A 192 -19.65 1.03 -13.23
CA ALA A 192 -19.98 2.31 -13.86
C ALA A 192 -19.08 2.63 -15.07
N LEU A 193 -17.78 2.29 -14.99
CA LEU A 193 -16.85 2.38 -16.10
C LEU A 193 -17.28 1.51 -17.29
N ALA A 194 -17.71 0.26 -17.04
CA ALA A 194 -18.18 -0.64 -18.09
C ALA A 194 -19.42 -0.07 -18.82
N TYR A 195 -20.29 0.66 -18.13
CA TYR A 195 -21.48 1.31 -18.70
C TYR A 195 -21.23 2.74 -19.21
N SER A 196 -20.00 3.25 -19.17
CA SER A 196 -19.70 4.64 -19.57
C SER A 196 -19.83 4.92 -21.07
N GLY A 197 -19.89 3.86 -21.90
CA GLY A 197 -20.11 3.96 -23.34
C GLY A 197 -18.98 4.71 -24.07
N CYS A 198 -19.34 5.57 -25.04
CA CYS A 198 -18.37 6.32 -25.84
C CYS A 198 -17.93 7.65 -25.19
N ASN A 199 -18.42 7.99 -24.00
CA ASN A 199 -18.07 9.25 -23.33
C ASN A 199 -16.74 9.10 -22.58
N TYR A 200 -15.68 9.72 -23.12
CA TYR A 200 -14.33 9.60 -22.57
C TYR A 200 -14.19 10.24 -21.18
N THR A 201 -14.92 11.33 -20.90
CA THR A 201 -14.81 12.04 -19.63
C THR A 201 -15.36 11.21 -18.47
N SER A 202 -16.52 10.56 -18.67
CA SER A 202 -17.08 9.66 -17.65
C SER A 202 -16.20 8.44 -17.44
N ALA A 203 -15.63 7.85 -18.49
CA ALA A 203 -14.69 6.74 -18.37
C ALA A 203 -13.47 7.10 -17.52
N ILE A 204 -12.85 8.26 -17.75
CA ILE A 204 -11.68 8.72 -16.97
C ILE A 204 -12.07 8.99 -15.52
N VAL A 205 -13.22 9.62 -15.28
CA VAL A 205 -13.70 9.90 -13.91
C VAL A 205 -13.97 8.60 -13.16
N PHE A 206 -14.70 7.64 -13.74
CA PHE A 206 -14.98 6.37 -13.08
C PHE A 206 -13.74 5.51 -12.87
N LEU A 207 -12.81 5.48 -13.83
CA LEU A 207 -11.52 4.84 -13.67
C LEU A 207 -10.73 5.46 -12.51
N THR A 208 -10.66 6.79 -12.48
CA THR A 208 -9.96 7.53 -11.43
C THR A 208 -10.58 7.26 -10.07
N LEU A 209 -11.91 7.29 -9.95
CA LEU A 209 -12.63 7.01 -8.72
C LEU A 209 -12.44 5.55 -8.27
N ALA A 210 -12.49 4.58 -9.19
CA ALA A 210 -12.27 3.17 -8.88
C ALA A 210 -10.87 2.93 -8.28
N VAL A 211 -9.84 3.46 -8.93
CA VAL A 211 -8.45 3.36 -8.46
C VAL A 211 -8.25 4.15 -7.16
N THR A 212 -8.94 5.28 -7.00
CA THR A 212 -8.89 6.11 -5.79
C THR A 212 -9.51 5.39 -4.60
N SER A 213 -10.69 4.77 -4.76
CA SER A 213 -11.35 4.00 -3.71
C SER A 213 -10.49 2.85 -3.18
N HIS A 214 -9.73 2.19 -4.05
CA HIS A 214 -8.74 1.18 -3.65
C HIS A 214 -7.66 1.75 -2.70
N GLY A 215 -7.44 3.07 -2.66
CA GLY A 215 -6.53 3.72 -1.71
C GLY A 215 -6.84 3.43 -0.24
N ALA A 216 -8.11 3.14 0.11
CA ALA A 216 -8.52 2.75 1.46
C ALA A 216 -7.93 1.40 1.94
N VAL A 217 -7.26 0.66 1.04
CA VAL A 217 -6.61 -0.62 1.34
C VAL A 217 -5.58 -0.52 2.48
N SER A 218 -4.94 0.65 2.64
CA SER A 218 -3.97 0.95 3.70
C SER A 218 -4.56 0.79 5.09
N THR A 219 -5.78 1.28 5.28
CA THR A 219 -6.50 1.29 6.56
C THR A 219 -7.37 0.04 6.74
N GLY A 220 -7.66 -0.69 5.67
CA GLY A 220 -8.53 -1.88 5.71
C GLY A 220 -7.75 -3.19 5.65
N PRO A 221 -7.69 -3.89 4.50
CA PRO A 221 -7.14 -5.24 4.41
C PRO A 221 -5.68 -5.37 4.81
N LEU A 222 -4.80 -4.41 4.43
CA LEU A 222 -3.38 -4.50 4.76
C LEU A 222 -3.14 -4.42 6.27
N ALA A 223 -3.79 -3.44 6.92
CA ALA A 223 -3.65 -3.29 8.36
C ALA A 223 -4.39 -4.39 9.14
N SER A 224 -5.44 -4.99 8.57
CA SER A 224 -6.16 -6.11 9.20
C SER A 224 -5.28 -7.36 9.33
N VAL A 225 -4.38 -7.66 8.39
CA VAL A 225 -3.45 -8.80 8.48
C VAL A 225 -2.59 -8.70 9.73
N VAL A 226 -2.04 -7.52 9.98
CA VAL A 226 -1.16 -7.26 11.11
C VAL A 226 -1.95 -7.29 12.42
N ASP A 227 -3.20 -6.81 12.39
CA ASP A 227 -4.08 -6.83 13.56
C ASP A 227 -4.48 -8.26 14.00
N ILE A 228 -4.51 -9.22 13.06
CA ILE A 228 -4.88 -10.62 13.31
C ILE A 228 -3.73 -11.42 13.96
N SER A 229 -2.48 -10.97 13.82
CA SER A 229 -1.29 -11.72 14.26
C SER A 229 -0.31 -10.90 15.13
N PRO A 230 -0.76 -10.27 16.24
CA PRO A 230 0.07 -9.34 17.01
C PRO A 230 1.31 -9.97 17.68
N ASN A 231 1.36 -11.30 17.84
CA ASN A 231 2.50 -12.02 18.42
C ASN A 231 3.48 -12.58 17.37
N TYR A 232 3.14 -12.49 16.07
CA TYR A 232 3.93 -12.99 14.95
C TYR A 232 4.19 -11.89 13.89
N ALA A 233 3.99 -10.62 14.26
CA ALA A 233 4.09 -9.45 13.39
C ALA A 233 5.19 -8.49 13.83
#